data_AF-A0A8J2TM47-F1
#
_entry.id   AF-A0A8J2TM47-F1
#
_cell.length_a   1.000
_cell.length_b   1.000
_cell.length_c   1.000
_cell.angle_alpha   90.00
_cell.angle_beta   90.00
_cell.angle_gamma   90.00
#
_symmetry.space_group_name_H-M   'P 1'
#
loop_
_entity.id
_entity.type
_entity.pdbx_description
1 polymer ?
#
loop_
_entity_poly.entity_id
_entity_poly.type
_entity_poly.pdbx_seq_one_letter_code
_entity_poly.pdbx_strand_id
1 'polypeptide(L)'
;MQSAIHIKTKVTQGRKIELELPQANVGEDVDVFIIMSSPKLSPSRRSVIDILDEIHRRRPEGRSIEEIDLEIQAERDAWDN
;
A
#
# COMPACT_ATOMS: atom_id res chain seq x y z
N MET A 1 29.79 26.31 1.04
CA MET A 1 29.46 25.25 2.02
C MET A 1 28.36 24.41 1.39
N GLN A 2 28.68 23.27 0.80
CA GLN A 2 27.67 22.30 0.38
C GLN A 2 27.32 21.47 1.62
N SER A 3 26.18 21.76 2.23
CA SER A 3 25.81 21.22 3.55
C SER A 3 25.20 19.81 3.50
N ALA A 4 24.99 19.25 2.30
CA ALA A 4 24.45 17.91 2.12
C ALA A 4 24.78 17.35 0.73
N ILE A 5 25.12 16.06 0.67
CA ILE A 5 25.34 15.31 -0.58
C ILE A 5 24.30 14.20 -0.64
N HIS A 6 23.46 14.19 -1.69
CA HIS A 6 22.48 13.13 -1.91
C HIS A 6 23.04 12.06 -2.86
N ILE A 7 23.38 10.88 -2.32
CA ILE A 7 23.88 9.74 -3.10
C ILE A 7 22.81 8.66 -3.16
N LYS A 8 22.36 8.31 -4.37
CA LYS A 8 21.49 7.15 -4.58
C LYS A 8 22.36 5.92 -4.84
N THR A 9 22.31 4.96 -3.93
CA THR A 9 23.06 3.69 -4.04
C THR A 9 22.15 2.49 -3.81
N LYS A 10 22.61 1.30 -4.19
CA LYS A 10 21.90 0.03 -4.02
C LYS A 10 22.55 -0.77 -2.90
N VAL A 11 21.74 -1.56 -2.21
CA VAL A 11 22.23 -2.49 -1.18
C VAL A 11 23.00 -3.62 -1.86
N THR A 12 24.24 -3.83 -1.43
CA THR A 12 25.13 -4.91 -1.91
C THR A 12 24.92 -6.21 -1.12
N GLN A 13 25.62 -7.28 -1.51
CA GLN A 13 25.52 -8.58 -0.84
C GLN A 13 25.85 -8.46 0.65
N GLY A 14 25.08 -9.17 1.49
CA GLY A 14 25.22 -9.08 2.95
C GLY A 14 24.54 -7.86 3.58
N ARG A 15 23.61 -7.20 2.87
CA ARG A 15 22.83 -6.04 3.37
C ARG A 15 23.70 -4.81 3.69
N LYS A 16 24.77 -4.62 2.91
CA LYS A 16 25.72 -3.51 3.08
C LYS A 16 25.44 -2.39 2.09
N ILE A 17 25.93 -1.19 2.41
CA ILE A 17 25.92 -0.03 1.54
C ILE A 17 27.35 0.50 1.48
N GLU A 18 27.88 0.70 0.27
CA GLU A 18 29.20 1.28 0.04
C GLU A 18 29.02 2.70 -0.54
N LEU A 19 29.76 3.66 0.01
CA LEU A 19 29.68 5.07 -0.34
C LEU A 19 31.11 5.62 -0.44
N GLU A 20 31.42 6.29 -1.55
CA GLU A 20 32.65 7.07 -1.69
C GLU A 20 32.31 8.55 -1.54
N LEU A 21 32.96 9.23 -0.58
CA LEU A 21 32.77 10.65 -0.33
C LEU A 21 33.80 11.44 -1.17
N PRO A 22 33.36 12.25 -2.15
CA PRO A 22 34.28 12.89 -3.09
C PRO A 22 35.12 14.03 -2.49
N GLN A 23 34.77 14.55 -1.31
CA GLN A 23 35.42 15.74 -0.73
C GLN A 23 35.70 15.66 0.78
N ALA A 24 35.60 14.47 1.40
CA ALA A 24 35.87 14.34 2.83
C ALA A 24 37.37 14.16 3.09
N ASN A 25 37.90 14.91 4.06
CA ASN A 25 39.27 14.71 4.54
C ASN A 25 39.32 13.70 5.69
N VAL A 26 40.49 13.10 5.90
CA VAL A 26 40.69 12.18 7.03
C VAL A 26 40.51 12.93 8.34
N GLY A 27 39.57 12.47 9.19
CA GLY A 27 39.26 13.08 10.49
C GLY A 27 38.10 14.08 10.48
N GLU A 28 37.39 14.22 9.36
CA GLU A 28 36.20 15.05 9.26
C GLU A 28 34.96 14.30 9.75
N ASP A 29 34.15 14.95 10.61
CA ASP A 29 32.89 14.40 11.10
C ASP A 29 31.82 14.47 10.02
N VAL A 30 31.13 13.35 9.77
CA VAL A 30 30.10 13.23 8.73
C VAL A 30 28.81 12.67 9.30
N ASP A 31 27.71 13.41 9.10
CA ASP A 31 26.36 12.95 9.44
C ASP A 31 25.71 12.18 8.28
N VAL A 32 25.30 10.94 8.54
CA VAL A 32 24.67 10.07 7.54
C VAL A 32 23.18 9.90 7.84
N PHE A 33 22.32 10.41 6.94
CA PHE A 33 20.87 10.21 7.01
C PHE A 33 20.41 9.20 5.96
N ILE A 34 19.93 8.04 6.41
CA ILE A 34 19.40 6.99 5.55
C ILE A 34 17.88 7.11 5.48
N ILE A 35 17.37 7.52 4.32
CA ILE A 35 15.93 7.49 4.03
C ILE A 35 15.64 6.21 3.28
N MET A 36 15.08 5.23 4.00
CA MET A 36 14.52 4.04 3.36
C MET A 36 13.33 4.48 2.52
N SER A 37 13.43 4.35 1.19
CA SER A 37 12.23 4.41 0.37
C SER A 37 11.33 3.31 0.90
N SER A 38 10.15 3.70 1.41
CA SER A 38 9.14 2.72 1.79
C SER A 38 9.02 1.75 0.61
N PRO A 39 9.01 0.42 0.84
CA PRO A 39 8.67 -0.48 -0.22
C PRO A 39 7.38 0.07 -0.78
N LYS A 40 7.34 0.37 -2.09
CA LYS A 40 6.07 0.62 -2.76
C LYS A 40 5.25 -0.57 -2.30
N LEU A 41 4.27 -0.33 -1.43
CA LEU A 41 3.24 -1.30 -1.14
C LEU A 41 2.69 -1.55 -2.53
N SER A 42 3.18 -2.59 -3.19
CA SER A 42 2.57 -3.07 -4.41
C SER A 42 1.14 -3.23 -3.96
N PRO A 43 0.18 -2.47 -4.51
CA PRO A 43 -1.22 -2.65 -4.13
C PRO A 43 -1.41 -4.14 -4.25
N SER A 44 -1.68 -4.82 -3.13
CA SER A 44 -1.76 -6.27 -3.13
C SER A 44 -2.79 -6.55 -4.20
N ARG A 45 -2.36 -7.06 -5.37
CA ARG A 45 -3.26 -7.42 -6.44
C ARG A 45 -3.95 -8.66 -5.90
N ARG A 46 -4.97 -8.45 -5.07
CA ARG A 46 -5.80 -9.52 -4.57
C ARG A 46 -6.46 -10.12 -5.80
N SER A 47 -6.30 -11.42 -5.98
CA SER A 47 -7.04 -12.09 -7.03
C SER A 47 -8.52 -11.92 -6.75
N VAL A 48 -9.34 -11.80 -7.81
CA VAL A 48 -10.80 -11.86 -7.65
C VAL A 48 -11.21 -13.14 -6.92
N ILE A 49 -10.44 -14.23 -7.10
CA ILE A 49 -10.63 -15.50 -6.40
C ILE A 49 -10.42 -15.36 -4.89
N ASP A 50 -9.39 -14.62 -4.46
CA ASP A 50 -9.11 -14.41 -3.03
C ASP A 50 -10.21 -13.58 -2.36
N ILE A 51 -10.76 -12.61 -3.09
CA ILE A 51 -11.86 -11.76 -2.64
C ILE A 51 -13.14 -12.61 -2.50
N LEU A 52 -13.43 -13.47 -3.48
CA LEU A 52 -14.59 -14.37 -3.42
C LEU A 52 -14.47 -15.37 -2.27
N ASP A 53 -13.29 -15.94 -2.04
CA ASP A 53 -13.06 -16.85 -0.91
C ASP A 53 -13.27 -16.14 0.44
N GLU A 54 -12.78 -14.89 0.56
CA GLU A 54 -12.99 -14.07 1.75
C GLU A 54 -14.47 -13.75 2.00
N ILE A 55 -15.23 -13.37 0.96
CA ILE A 55 -16.66 -13.10 1.05
C ILE A 55 -17.44 -14.37 1.46
N HIS A 56 -17.13 -15.50 0.84
CA HIS A 56 -17.76 -16.78 1.18
C HIS A 56 -17.41 -17.25 2.59
N ARG A 57 -16.20 -16.99 3.10
CA ARG A 57 -15.83 -17.28 4.49
C ARG A 57 -16.56 -16.40 5.48
N ARG A 58 -16.75 -15.12 5.14
CA ARG A 58 -17.41 -14.15 6.00
C ARG A 58 -18.93 -14.26 6.01
N ARG A 59 -19.53 -15.02 5.07
CA ARG A 59 -20.99 -15.19 4.85
C ARG A 59 -21.79 -14.04 5.49
N PRO A 60 -21.79 -12.84 4.91
CA PRO A 60 -22.80 -11.87 5.30
C PRO A 60 -24.16 -12.56 5.14
N GLU A 61 -25.02 -12.46 6.16
CA GLU A 61 -26.41 -12.91 6.01
C GLU A 61 -27.00 -12.09 4.86
N GLY A 62 -27.12 -12.74 3.70
CA GLY A 62 -27.70 -12.12 2.52
C GLY A 62 -29.16 -11.82 2.80
N ARG A 63 -29.67 -10.75 2.20
CA ARG A 63 -31.11 -10.47 2.25
C ARG A 63 -31.86 -11.62 1.60
N SER A 64 -32.97 -11.99 2.20
CA SER A 64 -33.91 -12.93 1.62
C SER A 64 -34.53 -12.35 0.34
N ILE A 65 -35.02 -13.23 -0.54
CA ILE A 65 -35.66 -12.81 -1.80
C ILE A 65 -36.90 -11.97 -1.46
N GLU A 66 -37.62 -12.36 -0.42
CA GLU A 66 -38.83 -11.70 0.07
C GLU A 66 -38.54 -10.27 0.54
N GLU A 67 -37.42 -10.04 1.24
CA GLU A 67 -37.01 -8.68 1.65
C GLU A 67 -36.60 -7.81 0.46
N ILE A 68 -36.05 -8.41 -0.60
CA ILE A 68 -35.69 -7.69 -1.83
C ILE A 68 -36.96 -7.31 -2.58
N ASP A 69 -37.90 -8.25 -2.74
CA ASP A 69 -39.16 -8.01 -3.43
C ASP A 69 -40.02 -6.95 -2.73
N LEU A 70 -40.05 -6.95 -1.39
CA LEU A 70 -40.76 -5.93 -0.61
C LEU A 70 -40.19 -4.52 -0.83
N GLU A 71 -38.87 -4.38 -0.87
CA GLU A 71 -38.22 -3.08 -1.13
C GLU A 71 -38.49 -2.60 -2.56
N ILE A 72 -38.37 -3.49 -3.54
CA ILE A 72 -38.66 -3.16 -4.95
C ILE A 72 -40.12 -2.72 -5.12
N GLN A 73 -41.06 -3.37 -4.44
CA GLN A 73 -42.47 -2.98 -4.51
C GLN A 73 -42.71 -1.62 -3.85
N ALA A 74 -42.10 -1.36 -2.69
CA ALA A 74 -42.19 -0.08 -2.01
C ALA A 74 -41.62 1.07 -2.86
N GLU A 75 -40.50 0.84 -3.56
CA GLU A 75 -39.94 1.84 -4.49
C GLU A 75 -40.89 2.14 -5.66
N ARG A 76 -41.53 1.12 -6.24
CA ARG A 76 -42.50 1.31 -7.33
C ARG A 76 -43.72 2.11 -6.87
N ASP A 77 -44.28 1.73 -5.72
CA ASP A 77 -45.46 2.40 -5.16
C ASP A 77 -45.16 3.88 -4.81
N ALA A 78 -43.90 4.20 -4.46
CA ALA A 78 -43.45 5.56 -4.21
C ALA A 78 -43.27 6.41 -5.48
N TRP A 79 -43.13 5.79 -6.65
CA TRP A 79 -43.00 6.47 -7.94
C TRP A 79 -44.33 6.69 -8.65
N ASP A 80 -45.33 5.86 -8.33
CA ASP A 80 -46.69 5.95 -8.88
C ASP A 80 -47.59 6.99 -8.16
N ASN A 81 -47.06 7.66 -7.12
CA ASN A 81 -47.70 8.74 -6.34
C ASN A 81 -47.02 10.10 -6.59
#